data_AF-A0A259K0X2-F1
#
_entry.id   AF-A0A259K0X2-F1
#
_cell.length_a   1.000
_cell.length_b   1.000
_cell.length_c   1.000
_cell.angle_alpha   90.00
_cell.angle_beta   90.00
_cell.angle_gamma   90.00
#
_symmetry.space_group_name_H-M   'P 1'
#
loop_
_entity.id
_entity.type
_entity.pdbx_description
1 polymer ?
#
loop_
_entity_poly.entity_id
_entity_poly.type
_entity_poly.pdbx_seq_one_letter_code
_entity_poly.pdbx_strand_id
1 'polypeptide(L)'
;MKTILKAAAAAAFALSLAACGSADDASEEAEADTVELPADEAMADVTAEPVADPAATATPEPAGEDAANQSADEAGAAAEEAAAAVAAAAAEEAEAATE
;
A
#
# COMPACT_ATOMS: atom_id res chain seq x y z
N MET A 1 38.01 -3.04 40.92
CA MET A 1 38.65 -3.24 39.59
C MET A 1 37.66 -3.36 38.44
N LYS A 2 36.48 -4.01 38.58
CA LYS A 2 35.47 -4.16 37.52
C LYS A 2 34.81 -2.86 37.04
N THR A 3 34.82 -1.80 37.86
CA THR A 3 34.27 -0.47 37.54
C THR A 3 35.22 0.36 36.68
N ILE A 4 36.52 0.22 36.90
CA ILE A 4 37.57 0.93 36.15
C ILE A 4 37.62 0.42 34.70
N LEU A 5 37.42 -0.88 34.49
CA LEU A 5 37.39 -1.50 33.17
C LEU A 5 36.20 -1.02 32.32
N LYS A 6 35.04 -0.74 32.94
CA LYS A 6 33.86 -0.19 32.25
C LYS A 6 34.05 1.27 31.85
N ALA A 7 34.68 2.07 32.73
CA ALA A 7 34.98 3.46 32.45
C ALA A 7 36.00 3.59 31.29
N ALA A 8 37.01 2.73 31.25
CA ALA A 8 37.99 2.70 30.16
C ALA A 8 37.35 2.32 28.81
N ALA A 9 36.44 1.35 28.80
CA ALA A 9 35.72 0.95 27.58
C ALA A 9 34.80 2.07 27.05
N ALA A 10 34.10 2.77 27.96
CA ALA A 10 33.26 3.91 27.59
C ALA A 10 34.08 5.09 27.02
N ALA A 11 35.24 5.37 27.62
CA ALA A 11 36.13 6.42 27.14
C ALA A 11 36.73 6.11 25.77
N ALA A 12 37.10 4.85 25.50
CA ALA A 12 37.58 4.42 24.20
C ALA A 12 36.48 4.54 23.13
N PHE A 13 35.24 4.19 23.46
CA PHE A 13 34.11 4.35 22.53
C PHE A 13 33.82 5.82 22.22
N ALA A 14 33.92 6.70 23.21
CA ALA A 14 33.75 8.14 23.01
C ALA A 14 34.86 8.75 22.12
N LEU A 15 36.12 8.32 22.28
CA LEU A 15 37.21 8.76 21.39
C LEU A 15 37.03 8.25 19.97
N SER A 16 36.57 7.00 19.78
CA SER A 16 36.27 6.45 18.46
C SER A 16 35.08 7.15 17.77
N LEU A 17 34.04 7.53 18.52
CA LEU A 17 32.94 8.35 17.99
C LEU A 17 33.43 9.74 17.58
N ALA A 18 34.33 10.37 18.34
CA ALA A 18 34.89 11.67 17.98
C ALA A 18 35.76 11.59 16.71
N ALA A 19 36.45 10.47 16.49
CA ALA A 19 37.20 10.23 15.26
C ALA A 19 36.30 9.86 14.06
N CYS A 20 35.15 9.22 14.29
CA CYS A 20 34.15 8.91 13.27
C CYS A 20 33.13 10.05 13.05
N GLY A 21 33.23 11.12 13.86
CA GLY A 21 32.35 12.28 13.90
C GLY A 21 33.05 13.61 13.59
N SER A 22 34.32 13.57 13.15
CA SER A 22 34.87 14.62 12.26
C SER A 22 34.31 14.39 10.86
N ALA A 23 32.99 14.28 10.78
CA ALA A 23 32.27 14.43 9.55
C ALA A 23 32.48 15.89 9.17
N ASP A 24 33.29 16.11 8.14
CA ASP A 24 33.04 17.23 7.24
C ASP A 24 31.52 17.30 7.01
N ASP A 25 30.93 18.48 7.05
CA ASP A 25 29.49 18.65 6.97
C ASP A 25 29.03 18.14 5.60
N ALA A 26 28.74 16.84 5.51
CA ALA A 26 28.36 16.19 4.27
C ALA A 26 26.99 16.66 3.78
N SER A 27 26.31 17.54 4.53
CA SER A 27 25.09 18.20 4.10
C SER A 27 25.39 19.29 3.05
N GLU A 28 26.59 19.90 3.05
CA GLU A 28 26.96 20.90 2.02
C GLU A 28 27.47 20.25 0.72
N GLU A 29 28.25 19.17 0.80
CA GLU A 29 28.75 18.46 -0.40
C GLU A 29 27.70 17.58 -1.09
N ALA A 30 26.59 17.29 -0.38
CA ALA A 30 25.44 16.56 -0.90
C ALA A 30 24.16 17.37 -0.70
N GLU A 31 24.17 18.62 -1.15
CA GLU A 31 22.95 19.20 -1.75
C GLU A 31 22.64 18.40 -3.02
N ALA A 32 22.19 17.16 -2.85
CA ALA A 32 21.64 16.39 -3.94
C ALA A 32 20.52 17.24 -4.53
N ASP A 33 20.67 17.61 -5.80
CA ASP A 33 19.70 18.43 -6.51
C ASP A 33 18.30 17.94 -6.16
N THR A 34 17.47 18.85 -5.65
CA THR A 34 16.09 18.52 -5.31
C THR A 34 15.46 17.83 -6.52
N VAL A 35 14.53 16.91 -6.26
CA VAL A 35 13.89 16.01 -7.24
C VAL A 35 13.31 16.71 -8.49
N GLU A 36 13.27 18.04 -8.48
CA GLU A 36 13.00 18.90 -9.62
C GLU A 36 13.99 18.67 -10.79
N LEU A 37 15.31 18.66 -10.56
CA LEU A 37 16.29 18.61 -11.67
C LEU A 37 16.25 17.29 -12.46
N PRO A 38 16.24 16.10 -11.82
CA PRO A 38 16.24 14.83 -12.56
C PRO A 38 14.96 14.59 -13.38
N ALA A 39 13.83 15.14 -12.93
CA ALA A 39 12.54 14.99 -13.61
C ALA A 39 12.44 15.91 -14.84
N ASP A 40 12.85 17.17 -14.69
CA ASP A 40 12.88 18.13 -15.80
C ASP A 40 13.89 17.70 -16.89
N GLU A 41 15.07 17.22 -16.51
CA GLU A 41 16.07 16.68 -17.44
C GLU A 41 15.56 15.44 -18.20
N ALA A 42 14.85 14.53 -17.53
CA ALA A 42 14.26 13.36 -18.17
C ALA A 42 13.16 13.72 -19.18
N MET A 43 12.48 14.85 -18.97
CA MET A 43 11.41 15.35 -19.84
C MET A 43 11.91 16.32 -20.92
N ALA A 44 13.17 16.79 -20.85
CA ALA A 44 13.73 17.80 -21.75
C ALA A 44 13.75 17.37 -23.24
N ASP A 45 13.93 16.07 -23.51
CA ASP A 45 13.96 15.52 -24.87
C ASP A 45 12.56 15.12 -25.39
N VAL A 46 11.51 15.25 -24.57
CA VAL A 46 10.12 14.92 -24.97
C VAL A 46 9.52 16.12 -25.70
N THR A 47 9.75 16.19 -27.00
CA THR A 47 9.22 17.27 -27.87
C THR A 47 7.93 16.92 -28.60
N ALA A 48 7.44 15.69 -28.44
CA ALA A 48 6.24 15.22 -29.13
C ALA A 48 4.99 15.89 -28.53
N GLU A 49 4.13 16.44 -29.40
CA GLU A 49 2.82 16.92 -28.97
C GLU A 49 1.96 15.74 -28.48
N PRO A 50 1.19 15.92 -27.39
CA PRO A 50 0.28 14.88 -26.92
C PRO A 50 -0.76 14.60 -28.01
N VAL A 51 -0.85 13.34 -28.42
CA VAL A 51 -1.85 12.89 -29.40
C VAL A 51 -3.16 12.65 -28.68
N ALA A 52 -4.25 13.19 -29.22
CA ALA A 52 -5.58 12.98 -28.68
C ALA A 52 -5.97 11.49 -28.77
N ASP A 53 -6.38 10.91 -27.64
CA ASP A 53 -6.98 9.57 -27.61
C ASP A 53 -8.46 9.66 -28.05
N PRO A 54 -8.85 9.09 -29.20
CA PRO A 54 -10.24 9.11 -29.66
C PRO A 54 -11.19 8.35 -28.73
N ALA A 55 -10.68 7.45 -27.89
CA ALA A 55 -11.48 6.71 -26.91
C ALA A 55 -11.73 7.51 -25.62
N ALA A 56 -10.98 8.59 -25.35
CA ALA A 56 -11.15 9.40 -24.15
C ALA A 56 -12.53 10.07 -24.04
N THR A 57 -13.19 10.31 -25.18
CA THR A 57 -14.55 10.86 -25.26
C THR A 57 -15.59 9.82 -25.67
N ALA A 58 -15.22 8.53 -25.74
CA ALA A 58 -16.17 7.49 -26.06
C ALA A 58 -17.18 7.35 -24.91
N THR A 59 -18.46 7.49 -25.22
CA THR A 59 -19.52 7.08 -24.30
C THR A 59 -19.39 5.57 -24.10
N PRO A 60 -19.22 5.07 -22.86
CA PRO A 60 -19.22 3.65 -22.62
C PRO A 60 -20.56 3.08 -23.10
N GLU A 61 -20.52 1.96 -23.83
CA GLU A 61 -21.74 1.25 -24.18
C GLU A 61 -22.47 0.92 -22.87
N PRO A 62 -23.79 1.18 -22.77
CA PRO A 62 -24.53 0.73 -21.59
C PRO A 62 -24.34 -0.79 -21.48
N ALA A 63 -23.80 -1.25 -20.35
CA ALA A 63 -23.91 -2.64 -20.00
C ALA A 63 -25.41 -2.97 -20.04
N GLY A 64 -25.82 -3.83 -20.99
CA GLY A 64 -27.23 -4.05 -21.26
C GLY A 64 -27.99 -4.36 -19.97
N GLU A 65 -29.16 -3.74 -19.80
CA GLU A 65 -30.02 -3.91 -18.61
C GLU A 65 -30.29 -5.39 -18.27
N ASP A 66 -30.21 -6.27 -19.26
CA ASP A 66 -30.30 -7.72 -19.10
C ASP A 66 -29.20 -8.31 -18.21
N ALA A 67 -27.94 -7.85 -18.34
CA ALA A 67 -26.82 -8.34 -17.53
C ALA A 67 -26.92 -7.86 -16.07
N ALA A 68 -27.41 -6.63 -15.87
CA ALA A 68 -27.64 -6.09 -14.54
C ALA A 68 -28.80 -6.80 -13.83
N ASN A 69 -29.91 -7.05 -14.53
CA ASN A 69 -31.05 -7.78 -13.98
C ASN A 69 -30.70 -9.24 -13.65
N GLN A 70 -29.98 -9.93 -14.54
CA GLN A 70 -29.52 -11.30 -14.28
C GLN A 70 -28.65 -11.39 -13.01
N SER A 71 -27.75 -10.43 -12.79
CA SER A 71 -26.92 -10.40 -11.58
C SER A 71 -27.74 -10.18 -10.29
N ALA A 72 -28.84 -9.42 -10.38
CA ALA A 72 -29.72 -9.15 -9.25
C ALA A 72 -30.58 -10.36 -8.91
N ASP A 73 -31.10 -11.07 -9.92
CA ASP A 73 -31.88 -12.30 -9.73
C ASP A 73 -31.03 -13.42 -9.13
N GLU A 74 -29.79 -13.60 -9.61
CA GLU A 74 -28.83 -14.58 -9.06
C GLU A 74 -28.47 -14.27 -7.60
N ALA A 75 -28.25 -12.99 -7.27
CA ALA A 75 -27.98 -12.57 -5.90
C ALA A 75 -29.19 -12.81 -4.96
N GLY A 76 -30.41 -12.60 -5.46
CA GLY A 76 -31.64 -12.89 -4.72
C GLY A 76 -31.78 -14.38 -4.39
N ALA A 77 -31.59 -15.24 -5.39
CA ALA A 77 -31.65 -16.69 -5.19
C ALA A 77 -30.61 -17.21 -4.19
N ALA A 78 -29.37 -16.71 -4.28
CA ALA A 78 -28.30 -17.07 -3.34
C ALA A 78 -28.60 -16.62 -1.90
N ALA A 79 -29.23 -15.46 -1.72
CA ALA A 79 -29.62 -14.96 -0.41
C ALA A 79 -30.74 -15.80 0.23
N GLU A 80 -31.73 -16.23 -0.57
CA GLU A 80 -32.80 -17.12 -0.09
C GLU A 80 -32.25 -18.49 0.32
N GLU A 81 -31.34 -19.07 -0.47
CA GLU A 81 -30.71 -20.34 -0.15
C GLU A 81 -29.86 -20.26 1.11
N ALA A 82 -29.09 -19.18 1.28
CA ALA A 82 -28.33 -18.94 2.49
C ALA A 82 -29.24 -18.79 3.73
N ALA A 83 -30.36 -18.08 3.60
CA ALA A 83 -31.32 -17.92 4.70
C ALA A 83 -31.95 -19.27 5.09
N ALA A 84 -32.30 -20.11 4.12
CA ALA A 84 -32.82 -21.45 4.36
C ALA A 84 -31.79 -22.36 5.05
N ALA A 85 -30.52 -22.31 4.62
CA ALA A 85 -29.45 -23.09 5.23
C ALA A 85 -29.19 -22.67 6.69
N VAL A 86 -29.21 -21.37 6.99
CA VAL A 86 -29.05 -20.86 8.36
C VAL A 86 -30.22 -21.29 9.24
N ALA A 87 -31.46 -21.22 8.73
CA ALA A 87 -32.64 -21.67 9.46
C ALA A 87 -32.61 -23.18 9.78
N ALA A 88 -32.16 -23.99 8.82
CA ALA A 88 -31.99 -25.44 9.02
C ALA A 88 -30.91 -25.74 10.07
N ALA A 89 -29.75 -25.08 9.99
CA ALA A 89 -28.68 -25.24 10.97
C ALA A 89 -29.11 -24.85 12.40
N ALA A 90 -29.88 -23.76 12.52
CA ALA A 90 -30.42 -23.32 13.81
C ALA A 90 -31.45 -24.31 14.40
N ALA A 91 -32.23 -24.98 13.55
CA ALA A 91 -33.17 -26.01 14.00
C ALA A 91 -32.45 -27.27 14.51
N GLU A 92 -31.43 -27.73 13.78
CA GLU A 92 -30.58 -28.86 14.18
C GLU A 92 -29.86 -28.59 15.51
N GLU A 93 -29.34 -27.38 15.70
CA GLU A 93 -28.67 -26.98 16.95
C GLU A 93 -29.63 -26.87 18.14
N ALA A 94 -30.89 -26.47 17.89
CA ALA A 94 -31.93 -26.45 18.92
C ALA A 94 -32.36 -27.85 19.36
N GLU A 95 -32.43 -28.82 18.44
CA GLU A 95 -32.73 -30.22 18.78
C GLU A 95 -31.57 -30.87 19.58
N ALA A 96 -30.32 -30.62 19.18
CA ALA A 96 -29.12 -31.12 19.87
C ALA A 96 -28.94 -30.54 21.30
N ALA A 97 -29.52 -29.37 21.60
CA ALA A 97 -29.48 -28.77 22.93
C ALA A 97 -30.53 -29.33 23.91
N THR A 98 -31.44 -30.19 23.44
CA THR A 98 -32.54 -30.76 24.24
C THR A 98 -32.38 -32.25 24.58
N GLU A 99 -31.31 -32.90 24.12
CA GLU A 99 -30.87 -34.24 24.56
C GLU A 99 -29.88 -34.20 25.73
#